data_AF-A0A660WCC5-F1
#
_entry.id   AF-A0A660WCC5-F1
#
_cell.length_a   1.000
_cell.length_b   1.000
_cell.length_c   1.000
_cell.angle_alpha   90.00
_cell.angle_beta   90.00
_cell.angle_gamma   90.00
#
_symmetry.space_group_name_H-M   'P 1'
#
loop_
_entity.id
_entity.type
_entity.pdbx_description
1 polymer ?
#
loop_
_entity_poly.entity_id
_entity_poly.type
_entity_poly.pdbx_seq_one_letter_code
_entity_poly.pdbx_strand_id
1 'polypeptide(L)'
;MVQWLKGEKNRAVEGWVSVMEGIRKGEIEFADMAGGVQPGALVWFAGVYMKNDELVEKAKKYLAKLAGRSRIEYWPGPVAKHILGKMGEQDVLDEAITRDEDIVDFDRKGRPKPRPPIMKDPRVKRKLCQANFYIGISRLARGDREGYAESLRACTKIPMPIELEYFLARGELEKVGEKVKR
;
A
#
# COMPACT_ATOMS: atom_id res chain seq x y z
N MET A 1 -6.98 -11.03 1.97
CA MET A 1 -6.48 -11.18 0.59
C MET A 1 -7.26 -12.23 -0.18
N VAL A 2 -7.16 -13.50 0.24
CA VAL A 2 -7.77 -14.63 -0.47
C VAL A 2 -9.27 -14.44 -0.65
N GLN A 3 -9.95 -13.92 0.37
CA GLN A 3 -11.39 -13.60 0.31
C GLN A 3 -11.70 -12.57 -0.79
N TRP A 4 -10.91 -11.49 -0.90
CA TRP A 4 -11.10 -10.47 -1.94
C TRP A 4 -10.97 -11.06 -3.35
N LEU A 5 -9.92 -11.86 -3.58
CA LEU A 5 -9.66 -12.49 -4.87
C LEU A 5 -10.72 -13.53 -5.23
N LYS A 6 -11.37 -14.15 -4.24
CA LYS A 6 -12.51 -15.07 -4.43
C LYS A 6 -13.85 -14.35 -4.62
N GLY A 7 -13.90 -13.02 -4.56
CA GLY A 7 -15.13 -12.24 -4.64
C GLY A 7 -15.86 -12.07 -3.30
N GLU A 8 -15.37 -12.66 -2.21
CA GLU A 8 -15.87 -12.47 -0.83
C GLU A 8 -15.41 -11.11 -0.26
N LYS A 9 -15.75 -10.01 -0.95
CA LYS A 9 -15.24 -8.66 -0.63
C LYS A 9 -15.61 -8.21 0.78
N ASN A 10 -16.85 -8.39 1.21
CA ASN A 10 -17.31 -7.97 2.55
C ASN A 10 -16.48 -8.64 3.65
N ARG A 11 -16.23 -9.95 3.53
CA ARG A 11 -15.41 -10.71 4.48
C ARG A 11 -13.95 -10.26 4.49
N ALA A 12 -13.40 -9.90 3.32
CA ALA A 12 -12.06 -9.31 3.24
C ALA A 12 -12.00 -7.97 3.99
N VAL A 13 -13.00 -7.11 3.79
CA VAL A 13 -13.12 -5.81 4.44
C VAL A 13 -13.27 -5.96 5.95
N GLU A 14 -14.13 -6.85 6.43
CA GLU A 14 -14.29 -7.14 7.86
C GLU A 14 -12.95 -7.51 8.51
N GLY A 15 -12.16 -8.35 7.85
CA GLY A 15 -10.81 -8.70 8.33
C GLY A 15 -9.88 -7.49 8.42
N TRP A 16 -9.85 -6.64 7.40
CA TRP A 16 -9.02 -5.43 7.40
C TRP A 16 -9.47 -4.40 8.44
N VAL A 17 -10.78 -4.20 8.59
CA VAL A 17 -11.38 -3.34 9.60
C VAL A 17 -11.06 -3.86 11.00
N SER A 18 -11.15 -5.17 11.23
CA SER A 18 -10.82 -5.78 12.52
C SER A 18 -9.36 -5.49 12.92
N VAL A 19 -8.40 -5.68 12.00
CA VAL A 19 -6.99 -5.35 12.25
C VAL A 19 -6.80 -3.86 12.53
N MET A 20 -7.40 -2.99 11.71
CA MET A 20 -7.33 -1.53 11.89
C MET A 20 -7.87 -1.09 13.27
N GLU A 21 -9.00 -1.65 13.70
CA GLU A 21 -9.60 -1.37 15.02
C GLU A 21 -8.77 -1.94 16.17
N GLY A 22 -8.22 -3.15 16.03
CA GLY A 22 -7.32 -3.75 17.02
C GLY A 22 -6.08 -2.89 17.27
N ILE A 23 -5.46 -2.36 16.19
CA ILE A 23 -4.35 -1.40 16.31
C ILE A 23 -4.81 -0.11 17.00
N ARG A 24 -5.99 0.41 16.63
CA ARG A 24 -6.53 1.64 17.22
C ARG A 24 -6.76 1.50 18.73
N LYS A 25 -7.16 0.32 19.19
CA LYS A 25 -7.40 0.00 20.61
C LYS A 25 -6.12 -0.39 21.37
N GLY A 26 -4.99 -0.59 20.68
CA GLY A 26 -3.76 -1.10 21.29
C GLY A 26 -3.76 -2.61 21.52
N GLU A 27 -4.72 -3.35 20.96
CA GLU A 27 -4.79 -4.81 21.01
C GLU A 27 -3.78 -5.46 20.03
N ILE A 28 -3.34 -4.70 19.01
CA ILE A 28 -2.31 -5.08 18.05
C ILE A 28 -1.21 -4.03 18.10
N GLU A 29 -0.03 -4.41 18.59
CA GLU A 29 1.09 -3.47 18.84
C GLU A 29 1.91 -3.14 17.59
N PHE A 30 2.02 -4.08 16.65
CA PHE A 30 2.86 -3.94 15.47
C PHE A 30 2.18 -4.51 14.22
N ALA A 31 2.08 -3.68 13.18
CA ALA A 31 1.56 -4.07 11.87
C ALA A 31 2.48 -3.63 10.75
N ASP A 32 2.96 -2.38 10.80
CA ASP A 32 3.98 -1.83 9.93
C ASP A 32 4.79 -0.76 10.67
N MET A 33 5.91 -0.34 10.08
CA MET A 33 6.81 0.67 10.65
C MET A 33 6.14 2.04 10.82
N ALA A 34 5.08 2.32 10.05
CA ALA A 34 4.29 3.54 10.14
C ALA A 34 3.19 3.50 11.19
N GLY A 35 3.11 2.42 11.99
CA GLY A 35 2.16 2.28 13.08
C GLY A 35 0.76 1.85 12.66
N GLY A 36 0.63 1.12 11.56
CA GLY A 36 -0.63 0.52 11.10
C GLY A 36 -1.25 1.20 9.88
N VAL A 37 -0.47 1.89 9.07
CA VAL A 37 -0.96 2.53 7.84
C VAL A 37 -1.51 1.52 6.85
N GLN A 38 -0.89 0.35 6.68
CA GLN A 38 -1.29 -0.61 5.66
C GLN A 38 -2.73 -1.12 5.86
N PRO A 39 -3.17 -1.57 7.05
CA PRO A 39 -4.58 -1.87 7.31
C PRO A 39 -5.54 -0.72 6.97
N GLY A 40 -5.22 0.51 7.36
CA GLY A 40 -6.03 1.68 7.05
C GLY A 40 -6.13 1.96 5.54
N ALA A 41 -5.01 1.82 4.82
CA ALA A 41 -4.95 2.00 3.37
C ALA A 41 -5.77 0.94 2.62
N LEU A 42 -5.78 -0.31 3.09
CA LEU A 42 -6.61 -1.39 2.53
C LEU A 42 -8.11 -1.16 2.73
N VAL A 43 -8.51 -0.66 3.91
CA VAL A 43 -9.90 -0.29 4.18
C VAL A 43 -10.31 0.88 3.27
N TRP A 44 -9.43 1.87 3.08
CA TRP A 44 -9.68 2.97 2.15
C TRP A 44 -9.85 2.47 0.71
N PHE A 45 -8.96 1.59 0.24
CA PHE A 45 -9.08 0.93 -1.06
C PHE A 45 -10.46 0.28 -1.24
N ALA A 46 -10.88 -0.53 -0.26
CA ALA A 46 -12.18 -1.18 -0.32
C ALA A 46 -13.33 -0.18 -0.42
N GLY A 47 -13.27 0.92 0.36
CA GLY A 47 -14.27 1.98 0.34
C GLY A 47 -14.39 2.63 -1.04
N VAL A 48 -13.27 3.05 -1.62
CA VAL A 48 -13.24 3.63 -2.98
C VAL A 48 -13.79 2.65 -4.00
N TYR A 49 -13.30 1.41 -3.98
CA TYR A 49 -13.66 0.40 -4.96
C TYR A 49 -15.14 0.02 -4.91
N MET A 50 -15.70 -0.11 -3.70
CA MET A 50 -17.10 -0.49 -3.47
C MET A 50 -18.05 0.72 -3.49
N LYS A 51 -17.55 1.94 -3.72
CA LYS A 51 -18.31 3.19 -3.60
C LYS A 51 -19.02 3.31 -2.24
N ASN A 52 -18.31 2.95 -1.17
CA ASN A 52 -18.80 3.02 0.20
C ASN A 52 -18.11 4.17 0.93
N ASP A 53 -18.79 5.32 0.98
CA ASP A 53 -18.28 6.56 1.57
C ASP A 53 -18.06 6.44 3.08
N GLU A 54 -18.87 5.66 3.78
CA GLU A 54 -18.67 5.41 5.22
C GLU A 54 -17.32 4.73 5.47
N LEU A 55 -16.98 3.74 4.64
CA LEU A 55 -15.73 3.01 4.73
C LEU A 55 -14.52 3.90 4.37
N VAL A 56 -14.68 4.77 3.36
CA VAL A 56 -13.67 5.78 2.99
C VAL A 56 -13.41 6.73 4.16
N GLU A 57 -14.47 7.30 4.74
CA GLU A 57 -14.37 8.24 5.85
C GLU A 57 -13.78 7.59 7.10
N LYS A 58 -14.18 6.35 7.39
CA LYS A 58 -13.61 5.57 8.50
C LYS A 58 -12.09 5.40 8.34
N ALA A 59 -11.64 4.99 7.16
CA ALA A 59 -10.23 4.80 6.87
C ALA A 59 -9.45 6.13 6.92
N LYS A 60 -9.97 7.20 6.31
CA LYS A 60 -9.33 8.53 6.35
C LYS A 60 -9.21 9.08 7.76
N LYS A 61 -10.26 8.95 8.60
CA LYS A 61 -10.20 9.35 10.01
C LYS A 61 -9.13 8.58 10.79
N TYR A 62 -9.00 7.28 10.53
CA TYR A 62 -7.94 6.47 11.11
C TYR A 62 -6.54 6.93 10.67
N LEU A 63 -6.32 7.07 9.35
CA LEU A 63 -5.03 7.51 8.80
C LEU A 63 -4.67 8.93 9.24
N ALA A 64 -5.64 9.84 9.36
CA ALA A 64 -5.42 11.20 9.85
C ALA A 64 -4.89 11.22 11.29
N LYS A 65 -5.35 10.30 12.14
CA LYS A 65 -4.81 10.13 13.50
C LYS A 65 -3.37 9.60 13.49
N LEU A 66 -3.05 8.67 12.59
CA LEU A 66 -1.68 8.18 12.44
C LEU A 66 -0.75 9.26 11.90
N ALA A 67 -1.24 10.12 11.01
CA ALA A 67 -0.47 11.21 10.43
C ALA A 67 -0.02 12.29 11.44
N GLY A 68 -0.59 12.31 12.65
CA GLY A 68 -0.12 13.14 13.75
C GLY A 68 1.02 12.54 14.58
N ARG A 69 1.52 11.34 14.24
CA ARG A 69 2.53 10.60 15.01
C ARG A 69 3.86 10.57 14.25
N SER A 70 4.98 10.57 14.98
CA SER A 70 6.33 10.52 14.39
C SER A 70 6.58 9.31 13.50
N ARG A 71 5.93 8.17 13.77
CA ARG A 71 6.08 6.95 12.95
C ARG A 71 5.60 7.13 11.51
N ILE A 72 4.77 8.14 11.21
CA ILE A 72 4.28 8.40 9.84
C ILE A 72 5.40 8.79 8.86
N GLU A 73 6.59 9.11 9.35
CA GLU A 73 7.74 9.37 8.49
C GLU A 73 8.34 8.08 7.91
N TYR A 74 8.08 6.91 8.51
CA TYR A 74 8.48 5.62 7.95
C TYR A 74 7.48 5.14 6.91
N TRP A 75 7.94 4.29 5.99
CA TRP A 75 7.08 3.61 5.04
C TRP A 75 6.10 2.64 5.73
N PRO A 76 4.79 2.56 5.34
CA PRO A 76 4.13 3.24 4.22
C PRO A 76 3.47 4.60 4.56
N GLY A 77 4.00 5.37 5.49
CA GLY A 77 3.51 6.70 5.86
C GLY A 77 3.31 7.71 4.70
N PRO A 78 4.21 7.80 3.70
CA PRO A 78 3.97 8.58 2.48
C PRO A 78 2.67 8.22 1.77
N VAL A 79 2.30 6.93 1.73
CA VAL A 79 1.01 6.48 1.17
C VAL A 79 -0.17 7.05 1.98
N ALA A 80 -0.10 7.06 3.31
CA ALA A 80 -1.14 7.67 4.12
C ALA A 80 -1.25 9.18 3.86
N LYS A 81 -0.11 9.89 3.76
CA LYS A 81 -0.09 11.32 3.42
C LYS A 81 -0.76 11.57 2.07
N HIS A 82 -0.51 10.71 1.07
CA HIS A 82 -1.16 10.78 -0.23
C HIS A 82 -2.68 10.55 -0.17
N ILE A 83 -3.12 9.50 0.53
CA ILE A 83 -4.56 9.20 0.71
C ILE A 83 -5.30 10.38 1.37
N LEU A 84 -4.62 11.12 2.25
CA LEU A 84 -5.14 12.31 2.93
C LEU A 84 -5.02 13.60 2.10
N GLY A 85 -4.50 13.54 0.88
CA GLY A 85 -4.30 14.71 0.02
C GLY A 85 -3.16 15.64 0.46
N LYS A 86 -2.25 15.14 1.32
CA LYS A 86 -1.10 15.89 1.86
C LYS A 86 0.20 15.66 1.10
N MET A 87 0.20 14.78 0.08
CA MET A 87 1.38 14.42 -0.71
C MET A 87 0.95 14.07 -2.14
N GLY A 88 1.67 14.60 -3.13
CA GLY A 88 1.41 14.36 -4.56
C GLY A 88 1.81 12.96 -5.00
N GLU A 89 1.36 12.54 -6.19
CA GLU A 89 1.70 11.20 -6.74
C GLU A 89 3.22 11.04 -6.94
N GLN A 90 3.88 12.07 -7.49
CA GLN A 90 5.31 12.04 -7.75
C GLN A 90 6.11 12.00 -6.44
N ASP A 91 5.73 12.78 -5.44
CA ASP A 91 6.39 12.80 -4.13
C ASP A 91 6.37 11.41 -3.47
N VAL A 92 5.24 10.67 -3.58
CA VAL A 92 5.16 9.29 -3.05
C VAL A 92 6.13 8.35 -3.78
N LEU A 93 6.27 8.51 -5.09
CA LEU A 93 7.19 7.71 -5.90
C LEU A 93 8.65 8.04 -5.58
N ASP A 94 8.96 9.31 -5.35
CA ASP A 94 10.28 9.77 -4.94
C ASP A 94 10.64 9.22 -3.55
N GLU A 95 9.72 9.28 -2.59
CA GLU A 95 9.86 8.65 -1.27
C GLU A 95 10.03 7.11 -1.37
N ALA A 96 9.38 6.47 -2.35
CA ALA A 96 9.49 5.04 -2.55
C ALA A 96 10.88 4.59 -3.06
N ILE A 97 11.61 5.47 -3.75
CA ILE A 97 12.99 5.20 -4.20
C ILE A 97 14.05 5.71 -3.21
N THR A 98 13.67 6.55 -2.25
CA THR A 98 14.53 6.98 -1.14
C THR A 98 14.91 5.79 -0.27
N ARG A 99 16.21 5.72 0.01
CA ARG A 99 16.79 4.67 0.84
C ARG A 99 16.77 5.10 2.29
N ASP A 100 16.37 4.19 3.15
CA ASP A 100 16.54 4.36 4.59
C ASP A 100 18.05 4.27 4.88
N GLU A 101 18.71 5.42 5.11
CA GLU A 101 20.16 5.51 5.22
C GLU A 101 20.71 4.70 6.40
N ASP A 102 19.90 4.56 7.45
CA ASP A 102 20.24 3.89 8.71
C ASP A 102 20.14 2.35 8.64
N ILE A 103 19.57 1.79 7.56
CA ILE A 103 19.38 0.34 7.45
C ILE A 103 20.56 -0.31 6.71
N VAL A 104 21.47 -0.90 7.47
CA VAL A 104 22.62 -1.68 6.96
C VAL A 104 22.30 -3.17 7.00
N ASP A 105 22.34 -3.81 5.82
CA ASP A 105 22.23 -5.26 5.71
C ASP A 105 23.58 -5.92 6.01
N PHE A 106 23.58 -6.98 6.81
CA PHE A 106 24.78 -7.76 7.11
C PHE A 106 24.74 -9.13 6.42
N ASP A 107 25.91 -9.65 6.04
CA ASP A 107 26.07 -11.02 5.56
C ASP A 107 26.10 -12.01 6.73
N ARG A 108 26.15 -13.31 6.42
CA ARG A 108 26.18 -14.38 7.45
C ARG A 108 27.41 -14.30 8.36
N LYS A 109 28.44 -13.53 7.97
CA LYS A 109 29.67 -13.31 8.75
C LYS A 109 29.62 -11.97 9.50
N GLY A 110 28.48 -11.29 9.53
CA GLY A 110 28.32 -9.99 10.21
C GLY A 110 28.97 -8.81 9.49
N ARG A 111 29.27 -8.94 8.19
CA ARG A 111 29.88 -7.84 7.41
C ARG A 111 28.82 -7.05 6.66
N PRO A 112 28.93 -5.72 6.56
CA PRO A 112 27.98 -4.93 5.80
C PRO A 112 28.00 -5.34 4.34
N LYS A 113 26.82 -5.62 3.77
CA LYS A 113 26.66 -5.92 2.35
C LYS A 113 26.73 -4.64 1.52
N PRO A 114 27.31 -4.70 0.31
CA PRO A 114 27.19 -3.58 -0.62
C PRO A 114 25.71 -3.36 -0.95
N ARG A 115 25.30 -2.09 -1.00
CA ARG A 115 23.92 -1.75 -1.38
C ARG A 115 23.69 -2.18 -2.84
N PRO A 116 22.60 -2.91 -3.14
CA PRO A 116 22.25 -3.22 -4.53
C PRO A 116 21.94 -1.94 -5.30
N PRO A 117 21.94 -1.94 -6.64
CA PRO A 117 21.34 -0.87 -7.43
C PRO A 117 19.89 -0.60 -6.99
N ILE A 118 19.41 0.66 -7.03
CA ILE A 118 18.08 1.06 -6.53
C ILE A 118 16.96 0.12 -7.03
N MET A 119 16.91 -0.11 -8.34
CA MET A 119 15.89 -0.97 -8.97
C MET A 119 16.04 -2.46 -8.64
N LYS A 120 17.15 -2.87 -8.03
CA LYS A 120 17.40 -4.23 -7.54
C LYS A 120 17.18 -4.36 -6.03
N ASP A 121 16.96 -3.27 -5.30
CA ASP A 121 16.68 -3.31 -3.87
C ASP A 121 15.25 -3.80 -3.62
N PRO A 122 15.05 -4.93 -2.89
CA PRO A 122 13.71 -5.45 -2.61
C PRO A 122 12.85 -4.49 -1.78
N ARG A 123 13.44 -3.63 -0.94
CA ARG A 123 12.70 -2.61 -0.17
C ARG A 123 12.11 -1.57 -1.11
N VAL A 124 12.90 -1.05 -2.05
CA VAL A 124 12.43 -0.09 -3.05
C VAL A 124 11.33 -0.71 -3.91
N LYS A 125 11.49 -1.96 -4.35
CA LYS A 125 10.45 -2.68 -5.11
C LYS A 125 9.15 -2.80 -4.35
N ARG A 126 9.21 -3.12 -3.04
CA ARG A 126 8.05 -3.14 -2.15
C ARG A 126 7.38 -1.77 -2.06
N LYS A 127 8.16 -0.71 -1.78
CA LYS A 127 7.64 0.65 -1.68
C LYS A 127 6.95 1.08 -2.99
N LEU A 128 7.60 0.87 -4.14
CA LEU A 128 7.04 1.17 -5.45
C LEU A 128 5.78 0.37 -5.76
N CYS A 129 5.71 -0.92 -5.40
CA CYS A 129 4.53 -1.75 -5.57
C CYS A 129 3.31 -1.15 -4.84
N GLN A 130 3.50 -0.81 -3.55
CA GLN A 130 2.45 -0.19 -2.73
C GLN A 130 2.10 1.21 -3.22
N ALA A 131 3.09 2.06 -3.55
CA ALA A 131 2.90 3.40 -4.09
C ALA A 131 2.00 3.38 -5.32
N ASN A 132 2.38 2.60 -6.33
CA ASN A 132 1.64 2.49 -7.58
C ASN A 132 0.20 1.99 -7.35
N PHE A 133 0.01 1.01 -6.46
CA PHE A 133 -1.33 0.54 -6.15
C PHE A 133 -2.22 1.67 -5.61
N TYR A 134 -1.80 2.36 -4.56
CA TYR A 134 -2.62 3.39 -3.91
C TYR A 134 -2.76 4.68 -4.74
N ILE A 135 -1.77 5.03 -5.56
CA ILE A 135 -1.92 6.07 -6.60
C ILE A 135 -3.03 5.67 -7.57
N GLY A 136 -3.04 4.42 -8.03
CA GLY A 136 -4.10 3.89 -8.88
C GLY A 136 -5.48 4.03 -8.23
N ILE A 137 -5.61 3.69 -6.94
CA ILE A 137 -6.87 3.85 -6.21
C ILE A 137 -7.29 5.34 -6.13
N SER A 138 -6.33 6.26 -5.96
CA SER A 138 -6.60 7.71 -5.94
C SER A 138 -7.10 8.23 -7.29
N ARG A 139 -6.53 7.72 -8.39
CA ARG A 139 -7.02 7.99 -9.76
C ARG A 139 -8.43 7.43 -9.97
N LEU A 140 -8.67 6.19 -9.54
CA LEU A 140 -9.99 5.57 -9.57
C LEU A 140 -11.04 6.40 -8.81
N ALA A 141 -10.70 6.91 -7.63
CA ALA A 141 -11.59 7.76 -6.81
C ALA A 141 -12.00 9.06 -7.52
N ARG A 142 -11.16 9.57 -8.42
CA ARG A 142 -11.42 10.76 -9.25
C ARG A 142 -12.08 10.45 -10.60
N GLY A 143 -12.39 9.18 -10.86
CA GLY A 143 -12.98 8.74 -12.13
C GLY A 143 -11.98 8.48 -13.25
N ASP A 144 -10.68 8.65 -13.00
CA ASP A 144 -9.61 8.38 -13.98
C ASP A 144 -9.35 6.86 -14.06
N ARG A 145 -10.09 6.21 -14.97
CA ARG A 145 -10.03 4.76 -15.20
C ARG A 145 -8.78 4.33 -15.93
N GLU A 146 -8.30 5.15 -16.87
CA GLU A 146 -7.11 4.84 -17.65
C GLU A 146 -5.86 4.93 -16.79
N GLY A 147 -5.71 6.02 -16.04
CA GLY A 147 -4.62 6.19 -15.11
C GLY A 147 -4.66 5.19 -13.95
N TYR A 148 -5.85 4.76 -13.51
CA TYR A 148 -5.98 3.64 -12.57
C TYR A 148 -5.35 2.35 -13.15
N ALA A 149 -5.72 1.96 -14.37
CA ALA A 149 -5.21 0.77 -15.01
C ALA A 149 -3.68 0.85 -15.26
N GLU A 150 -3.19 2.02 -15.65
CA GLU A 150 -1.75 2.28 -15.81
C GLU A 150 -0.98 2.04 -14.50
N SER A 151 -1.47 2.59 -13.39
CA SER A 151 -0.84 2.42 -12.09
C SER A 151 -0.88 0.96 -11.62
N LEU A 152 -1.96 0.23 -11.88
CA LEU A 152 -1.99 -1.21 -11.60
C LEU A 152 -0.97 -1.97 -12.46
N ARG A 153 -0.83 -1.64 -13.75
CA ARG A 153 0.22 -2.23 -14.60
C ARG A 153 1.60 -1.96 -14.02
N ALA A 154 1.88 -0.72 -13.60
CA ALA A 154 3.14 -0.36 -12.97
C ALA A 154 3.40 -1.17 -11.68
N CYS A 155 2.38 -1.37 -10.84
CA CYS A 155 2.44 -2.23 -9.66
C CYS A 155 2.82 -3.68 -10.03
N THR A 156 2.18 -4.26 -11.05
CA THR A 156 2.43 -5.66 -11.47
C THR A 156 3.74 -5.88 -12.24
N LYS A 157 4.33 -4.84 -12.84
CA LYS A 157 5.65 -4.91 -13.51
C LYS A 157 6.80 -5.17 -12.54
N ILE A 158 6.57 -5.00 -11.24
CA ILE A 158 7.54 -5.25 -10.18
C ILE A 158 7.09 -6.53 -9.44
N PRO A 159 7.61 -7.73 -9.78
CA PRO A 159 7.17 -8.96 -9.15
C PRO A 159 7.45 -8.92 -7.64
N MET A 160 6.39 -8.84 -6.84
CA MET A 160 6.45 -8.77 -5.38
C MET A 160 5.41 -9.72 -4.78
N PRO A 161 5.65 -11.05 -4.85
CA PRO A 161 4.68 -12.07 -4.41
C PRO A 161 4.49 -12.15 -2.88
N ILE A 162 5.05 -11.18 -2.14
CA ILE A 162 4.84 -11.02 -0.70
C ILE A 162 3.89 -9.86 -0.38
N GLU A 163 3.69 -8.92 -1.31
CA GLU A 163 2.86 -7.75 -1.08
C GLU A 163 1.42 -8.02 -1.48
N LEU A 164 0.50 -7.66 -0.59
CA LEU A 164 -0.93 -7.79 -0.82
C LEU A 164 -1.36 -6.97 -2.05
N GLU A 165 -0.83 -5.76 -2.17
CA GLU A 165 -1.10 -4.81 -3.24
C GLU A 165 -0.75 -5.38 -4.62
N TYR A 166 0.30 -6.21 -4.73
CA TYR A 166 0.65 -6.89 -5.98
C TYR A 166 -0.46 -7.84 -6.44
N PHE A 167 -0.97 -8.69 -5.54
CA PHE A 167 -2.04 -9.64 -5.88
C PHE A 167 -3.37 -8.94 -6.14
N LEU A 168 -3.67 -7.88 -5.40
CA LEU A 168 -4.86 -7.06 -5.65
C LEU A 168 -4.78 -6.40 -7.03
N ALA A 169 -3.65 -5.77 -7.38
CA ALA A 169 -3.45 -5.16 -8.68
C ALA A 169 -3.64 -6.17 -9.82
N ARG A 170 -3.08 -7.38 -9.69
CA ARG A 170 -3.27 -8.45 -10.67
C ARG A 170 -4.73 -8.85 -10.82
N GLY A 171 -5.39 -9.14 -9.71
CA GLY A 171 -6.79 -9.58 -9.71
C GLY A 171 -7.75 -8.50 -10.25
N GLU A 172 -7.42 -7.22 -10.10
CA GLU A 172 -8.19 -6.13 -10.70
C GLU A 172 -7.91 -5.95 -12.19
N LEU A 173 -6.65 -6.10 -12.65
CA LEU A 173 -6.32 -6.06 -14.08
C LEU A 173 -6.98 -7.18 -14.88
N GLU A 174 -7.05 -8.39 -14.32
CA GLU A 174 -7.72 -9.52 -14.95
C GLU A 174 -9.22 -9.25 -15.19
N LYS A 175 -9.87 -8.47 -14.31
CA LYS A 175 -11.30 -8.11 -14.44
C LYS A 175 -11.57 -7.06 -15.50
N VAL A 176 -10.60 -6.18 -15.80
CA VAL A 176 -10.71 -5.19 -16.87
C VAL A 176 -10.32 -5.76 -18.25
N GLY A 177 -10.13 -7.07 -18.35
CA GLY A 177 -9.84 -7.76 -19.61
C GLY A 177 -8.36 -7.77 -20.00
N GLU A 178 -7.46 -7.29 -19.13
CA GLU A 178 -6.02 -7.30 -19.39
C GLU A 178 -5.38 -8.61 -18.91
N LYS A 179 -4.78 -9.37 -19.85
CA LYS A 179 -4.00 -10.56 -19.52
C LYS A 179 -2.69 -10.16 -18.84
N VAL A 180 -2.60 -10.31 -17.53
CA VAL A 180 -1.32 -10.18 -16.82
C VAL A 180 -0.46 -11.42 -17.11
N LYS A 181 0.71 -11.23 -17.73
CA LYS A 181 1.65 -12.34 -18.00
C LYS A 181 2.06 -12.99 -16.67
N ARG A 182 2.01 -14.33 -16.66
CA ARG A 182 2.33 -15.14 -15.47
C ARG A 182 3.81 -15.05 -15.09
#